data_AF-I4VSB7-F1
#
_entry.id   AF-I4VSB7-F1
#
_cell.length_a   1.000
_cell.length_b   1.000
_cell.length_c   1.000
_cell.angle_alpha   90.00
_cell.angle_beta   90.00
_cell.angle_gamma   90.00
#
_symmetry.space_group_name_H-M   'P 1'
#
loop_
_entity.id
_entity.type
_entity.pdbx_description
1 polymer ?
#
loop_
_entity_poly.entity_id
_entity_poly.type
_entity_poly.pdbx_seq_one_letter_code
_entity_poly.pdbx_strand_id
1 'polypeptide(L)'
;PRPSATARQAPAAGVKNGEYGPVQRGQTLSAVARNVAPDGVNVDQMMLALKQANPDAFYRDNINALKAGAVLRVPSRDDALAMKVAEAAAAVRRQNSDWSGGAARRPTSVAAAATRANASTSPTSHASTGDRLALVPAGDSGQGAGSGGGKHGSVASLRQDLQRSQETLSSLQQQSADLNSRLKDLKDINSKNQRLLSLKDNEIAALQAKLAAARNLVVFQRQQ
;
A
#
# COMPACT_ATOMS: atom_id res chain seq x y z
N PRO A 1 -13.45 35.12 -19.15
CA PRO A 1 -13.69 34.41 -17.87
C PRO A 1 -14.73 33.28 -18.01
N ARG A 2 -14.28 32.03 -18.03
CA ARG A 2 -15.17 30.85 -17.93
C ARG A 2 -15.13 30.36 -16.47
N PRO A 3 -16.27 30.13 -15.82
CA PRO A 3 -16.28 29.61 -14.46
C PRO A 3 -15.81 28.15 -14.45
N SER A 4 -14.73 27.88 -13.72
CA SER A 4 -14.23 26.53 -13.47
C SER A 4 -15.25 25.75 -12.64
N ALA A 5 -15.65 24.59 -13.14
CA ALA A 5 -16.52 23.66 -12.44
C ALA A 5 -15.93 23.29 -11.07
N THR A 6 -16.69 23.54 -10.01
CA THR A 6 -16.39 23.11 -8.65
C THR A 6 -16.35 21.58 -8.62
N ALA A 7 -15.18 21.00 -8.38
CA ALA A 7 -15.04 19.58 -8.12
C ALA A 7 -15.91 19.21 -6.90
N ARG A 8 -16.90 18.35 -7.12
CA ARG A 8 -17.81 17.83 -6.10
C ARG A 8 -16.99 17.09 -5.04
N GLN A 9 -16.76 17.73 -3.90
CA GLN A 9 -16.15 17.09 -2.74
C GLN A 9 -17.05 15.91 -2.31
N ALA A 10 -16.55 14.69 -2.49
CA ALA A 10 -17.16 13.49 -1.93
C ALA A 10 -17.13 13.57 -0.39
N PRO A 11 -18.12 13.01 0.31
CA PRO A 11 -18.19 13.08 1.77
C PRO A 11 -16.87 12.58 2.38
N ALA A 12 -16.34 13.33 3.35
CA ALA A 12 -15.18 12.93 4.12
C ALA A 12 -15.48 11.60 4.81
N ALA A 13 -14.67 10.59 4.53
CA ALA A 13 -14.70 9.32 5.26
C ALA A 13 -14.35 9.63 6.71
N GLY A 14 -15.30 9.43 7.61
CA GLY A 14 -15.14 9.67 9.05
C GLY A 14 -15.55 8.42 9.81
N VAL A 15 -14.98 8.23 11.00
CA VAL A 15 -15.41 7.18 11.92
C VAL A 15 -16.76 7.59 12.49
N LYS A 16 -17.79 6.79 12.26
CA LYS A 16 -19.13 6.95 12.82
C LYS A 16 -19.51 5.64 13.49
N ASN A 17 -19.80 5.66 14.79
CA ASN A 17 -20.21 4.48 15.58
C ASN A 17 -19.27 3.25 15.45
N GLY A 18 -17.95 3.46 15.38
CA GLY A 18 -17.00 2.35 15.21
C GLY A 18 -16.97 1.76 13.80
N GLU A 19 -17.55 2.45 12.82
CA GLU A 19 -17.46 2.11 11.40
C GLU A 19 -16.84 3.27 10.63
N TYR A 20 -15.92 2.97 9.72
CA TYR A 20 -15.23 3.92 8.88
C TYR A 20 -15.68 3.75 7.44
N GLY A 21 -16.36 4.75 6.89
CA GLY A 21 -16.82 4.71 5.50
C GLY A 21 -17.63 5.92 5.05
N PRO A 22 -17.90 6.04 3.75
CA PRO A 22 -17.45 5.16 2.67
C PRO A 22 -15.98 5.38 2.28
N VAL A 23 -15.24 4.29 2.07
CA VAL A 23 -13.83 4.37 1.63
C VAL A 23 -13.73 4.97 0.24
N GLN A 24 -12.85 5.96 0.08
CA GLN A 24 -12.63 6.60 -1.22
C GLN A 24 -11.79 5.72 -2.15
N ARG A 25 -11.98 5.89 -3.47
CA ARG A 25 -11.18 5.18 -4.47
C ARG A 25 -9.70 5.58 -4.32
N GLY A 26 -8.82 4.59 -4.12
CA GLY A 26 -7.38 4.80 -3.93
C GLY A 26 -6.93 4.94 -2.48
N GLN A 27 -7.85 4.86 -1.50
CA GLN A 27 -7.49 4.87 -0.09
C GLN A 27 -6.89 3.51 0.32
N THR A 28 -5.78 3.53 1.06
CA THR A 28 -5.07 2.32 1.53
C THR A 28 -5.39 2.02 2.99
N LEU A 29 -5.23 0.76 3.43
CA LEU A 29 -5.41 0.41 4.84
C LEU A 29 -4.47 1.18 5.75
N SER A 30 -3.24 1.48 5.30
CA SER A 30 -2.29 2.28 6.05
C SER A 30 -2.78 3.72 6.27
N ALA A 31 -3.43 4.32 5.27
CA ALA A 31 -4.05 5.64 5.41
C ALA A 31 -5.27 5.60 6.34
N VAL A 32 -6.11 4.57 6.21
CA VAL A 32 -7.27 4.38 7.10
C VAL A 32 -6.82 4.12 8.54
N ALA A 33 -5.87 3.21 8.75
CA ALA A 33 -5.33 2.89 10.06
C ALA A 33 -4.73 4.12 10.74
N ARG A 34 -4.04 5.01 10.02
CA ARG A 34 -3.55 6.27 10.58
C ARG A 34 -4.67 7.24 10.98
N ASN A 35 -5.75 7.29 10.20
CA ASN A 35 -6.90 8.16 10.51
C ASN A 35 -7.76 7.63 11.67
N VAL A 36 -7.71 6.33 11.91
CA VAL A 36 -8.60 5.63 12.85
C VAL A 36 -7.86 5.19 14.11
N ALA A 37 -6.52 5.11 14.08
CA ALA A 37 -5.71 4.73 15.23
C ALA A 37 -5.85 5.75 16.37
N PRO A 38 -6.25 5.32 17.58
CA PRO A 38 -6.22 6.16 18.76
C PRO A 38 -4.78 6.35 19.28
N ASP A 39 -4.55 7.45 20.00
CA ASP A 39 -3.24 7.77 20.57
C ASP A 39 -2.67 6.61 21.42
N GLY A 40 -1.43 6.22 21.12
CA GLY A 40 -0.71 5.14 21.79
C GLY A 40 -0.90 3.72 21.21
N VAL A 41 -1.70 3.54 20.15
CA VAL A 41 -1.74 2.27 19.38
C VAL A 41 -0.79 2.36 18.20
N ASN A 42 0.00 1.31 17.97
CA ASN A 42 0.87 1.28 16.81
C ASN A 42 0.04 1.10 15.53
N VAL A 43 0.33 1.88 14.50
CA VAL A 43 -0.36 1.81 13.19
C VAL A 43 -0.31 0.39 12.61
N ASP A 44 0.79 -0.33 12.81
CA ASP A 44 0.93 -1.73 12.35
C ASP A 44 -0.03 -2.69 13.08
N GLN A 45 -0.20 -2.52 14.40
CA GLN A 45 -1.16 -3.31 15.17
C GLN A 45 -2.58 -3.01 14.69
N MET A 46 -2.89 -1.73 14.49
CA MET A 46 -4.20 -1.30 14.02
C MET A 46 -4.48 -1.80 12.59
N MET A 47 -3.48 -1.82 11.70
CA MET A 47 -3.63 -2.42 10.37
C MET A 47 -3.96 -3.90 10.45
N LEU A 48 -3.27 -4.68 11.30
CA LEU A 48 -3.56 -6.11 11.42
C LEU A 48 -4.96 -6.35 12.00
N ALA A 49 -5.34 -5.59 13.04
CA ALA A 49 -6.66 -5.65 13.64
C ALA A 49 -7.76 -5.29 12.62
N LEU A 50 -7.56 -4.23 11.84
CA LEU A 50 -8.46 -3.84 10.75
C LEU A 50 -8.54 -4.91 9.64
N LYS A 51 -7.42 -5.56 9.30
CA LYS A 51 -7.41 -6.67 8.32
C LYS A 51 -8.28 -7.83 8.81
N GLN A 52 -8.10 -8.22 10.07
CA GLN A 52 -8.83 -9.34 10.66
C GLN A 52 -10.31 -9.05 10.85
N ALA A 53 -10.67 -7.81 11.20
CA ALA A 53 -12.05 -7.38 11.32
C ALA A 53 -12.77 -7.20 9.98
N ASN A 54 -12.04 -7.04 8.86
CA ASN A 54 -12.61 -6.70 7.55
C ASN A 54 -12.01 -7.50 6.38
N PRO A 55 -11.98 -8.85 6.41
CA PRO A 55 -11.41 -9.63 5.32
C PRO A 55 -12.06 -9.33 3.95
N ASP A 56 -13.36 -9.03 3.94
CA ASP A 56 -14.13 -8.78 2.70
C ASP A 56 -13.89 -7.41 2.05
N ALA A 57 -13.30 -6.47 2.79
CA ALA A 57 -13.00 -5.12 2.31
C ALA A 57 -11.75 -5.08 1.41
N PHE A 58 -10.93 -6.12 1.43
CA PHE A 58 -9.70 -6.22 0.65
C PHE A 58 -9.90 -7.01 -0.63
N TYR A 59 -9.24 -6.56 -1.69
CA TYR A 59 -9.16 -7.32 -2.93
C TYR A 59 -7.90 -8.21 -2.92
N ARG A 60 -8.10 -9.53 -3.09
CA ARG A 60 -7.00 -10.53 -3.16
C ARG A 60 -6.03 -10.46 -1.96
N ASP A 61 -6.57 -10.32 -0.75
CA ASP A 61 -5.79 -10.22 0.51
C ASP A 61 -4.77 -9.06 0.58
N ASN A 62 -4.92 -8.07 -0.30
CA ASN A 62 -3.93 -7.04 -0.46
C ASN A 62 -4.23 -5.83 0.44
N ILE A 63 -3.32 -5.55 1.40
CA ILE A 63 -3.40 -4.44 2.37
C ILE A 63 -3.63 -3.07 1.70
N ASN A 64 -3.14 -2.84 0.48
CA ASN A 64 -3.31 -1.54 -0.19
C ASN A 64 -4.49 -1.50 -1.18
N ALA A 65 -5.17 -2.63 -1.43
CA ALA A 65 -6.31 -2.70 -2.34
C ALA A 65 -7.64 -2.78 -1.58
N LEU A 66 -8.05 -1.67 -0.97
CA LEU A 66 -9.40 -1.55 -0.41
C LEU A 66 -10.45 -1.36 -1.52
N LYS A 67 -11.60 -2.00 -1.34
CA LYS A 67 -12.78 -1.75 -2.17
C LYS A 67 -13.33 -0.35 -1.89
N ALA A 68 -13.43 0.47 -2.93
CA ALA A 68 -14.06 1.77 -2.85
C ALA A 68 -15.56 1.61 -2.50
N GLY A 69 -16.06 2.44 -1.60
CA GLY A 69 -17.44 2.39 -1.10
C GLY A 69 -17.70 1.36 -0.01
N ALA A 70 -16.70 0.56 0.39
CA ALA A 70 -16.83 -0.31 1.54
C ALA A 70 -16.92 0.51 2.84
N VAL A 71 -17.67 -0.02 3.80
CA VAL A 71 -17.67 0.42 5.19
C VAL A 71 -16.79 -0.57 5.96
N LEU A 72 -15.76 -0.06 6.63
CA LEU A 72 -14.87 -0.87 7.45
C LEU A 72 -15.32 -0.80 8.89
N ARG A 73 -15.45 -1.96 9.53
CA ARG A 73 -15.58 -2.06 10.98
C ARG A 73 -14.24 -1.71 11.62
N VAL A 74 -14.26 -0.74 12.53
CA VAL A 74 -13.10 -0.35 13.32
C VAL A 74 -13.07 -1.19 14.59
N PRO A 75 -12.05 -2.03 14.80
CA PRO A 75 -11.90 -2.78 16.05
C PRO A 75 -11.57 -1.83 17.20
N SER A 76 -11.89 -2.23 18.44
CA SER A 76 -11.62 -1.43 19.62
C SER A 76 -10.12 -1.33 19.91
N ARG A 77 -9.73 -0.35 20.74
CA ARG A 77 -8.32 -0.17 21.15
C ARG A 77 -7.77 -1.43 21.81
N ASP A 78 -8.56 -2.10 22.65
CA ASP A 78 -8.14 -3.29 23.39
C ASP A 78 -7.93 -4.48 22.44
N ASP A 79 -8.75 -4.62 21.40
CA ASP A 79 -8.57 -5.64 20.37
C ASP A 79 -7.29 -5.41 19.55
N ALA A 80 -6.95 -4.15 19.27
CA ALA A 80 -5.70 -3.79 18.59
C ALA A 80 -4.47 -4.01 19.49
N LEU A 81 -4.57 -3.73 20.79
CA LEU A 81 -3.49 -3.95 21.76
C LEU A 81 -3.29 -5.44 22.10
N ALA A 82 -4.33 -6.25 22.01
CA ALA A 82 -4.23 -7.70 22.13
C ALA A 82 -3.37 -8.32 21.00
N MET A 83 -3.19 -7.61 19.88
CA MET A 83 -2.34 -8.05 18.77
C MET A 83 -0.86 -7.80 19.05
N LYS A 84 -0.03 -8.84 18.83
CA LYS A 84 1.42 -8.73 18.99
C LYS A 84 2.02 -7.79 17.93
N VAL A 85 2.66 -6.73 18.41
CA VAL A 85 3.32 -5.69 17.59
C VAL A 85 4.32 -6.27 16.61
N ALA A 86 5.14 -7.23 17.08
CA ALA A 86 6.21 -7.82 16.30
C ALA A 86 5.68 -8.67 15.13
N GLU A 87 4.58 -9.38 15.34
CA GLU A 87 3.95 -10.23 14.34
C GLU A 87 3.22 -9.38 13.29
N ALA A 88 2.51 -8.34 13.72
CA ALA A 88 1.89 -7.36 12.84
C ALA A 88 2.94 -6.66 11.94
N ALA A 89 4.03 -6.17 12.51
CA ALA A 89 5.10 -5.53 11.74
C ALA A 89 5.80 -6.51 10.77
N ALA A 90 5.94 -7.79 11.13
CA ALA A 90 6.49 -8.80 10.22
C ALA A 90 5.53 -9.10 9.06
N ALA A 91 4.23 -9.26 9.33
CA ALA A 91 3.21 -9.51 8.31
C ALA A 91 3.06 -8.34 7.34
N VAL A 92 2.99 -7.11 7.86
CA VAL A 92 2.90 -5.88 7.05
C VAL A 92 4.13 -5.73 6.17
N ARG A 93 5.34 -5.96 6.70
CA ARG A 93 6.57 -5.89 5.91
C ARG A 93 6.58 -6.91 4.77
N ARG A 94 6.18 -8.17 5.03
CA ARG A 94 6.06 -9.19 3.99
C ARG A 94 5.06 -8.79 2.90
N GLN A 95 3.86 -8.35 3.28
CA GLN A 95 2.86 -7.93 2.30
C GLN A 95 3.27 -6.67 1.52
N ASN A 96 4.00 -5.75 2.16
CA ASN A 96 4.53 -4.58 1.48
C ASN A 96 5.66 -4.94 0.50
N SER A 97 6.53 -5.89 0.85
CA SER A 97 7.55 -6.40 -0.07
C SER A 97 6.93 -7.15 -1.25
N ASP A 98 5.92 -7.99 -0.99
CA ASP A 98 5.20 -8.74 -2.03
C ASP A 98 4.50 -7.80 -3.02
N TRP A 99 3.95 -6.68 -2.53
CA TRP A 99 3.45 -5.61 -3.39
C TRP A 99 4.56 -4.96 -4.21
N SER A 100 5.66 -4.54 -3.58
CA SER A 100 6.74 -3.83 -4.28
C SER A 100 7.41 -4.68 -5.35
N GLY A 101 7.44 -6.02 -5.17
CA GLY A 101 7.87 -6.98 -6.20
C GLY A 101 6.79 -7.31 -7.25
N GLY A 102 5.50 -7.15 -6.92
CA GLY A 102 4.36 -7.48 -7.78
C GLY A 102 3.74 -6.32 -8.57
N ALA A 103 4.10 -5.07 -8.26
CA ALA A 103 3.50 -3.86 -8.85
C ALA A 103 3.74 -3.66 -10.36
N ALA A 104 4.51 -4.55 -11.01
CA ALA A 104 4.61 -4.62 -12.47
C ALA A 104 3.31 -5.12 -13.17
N ARG A 105 2.28 -5.56 -12.44
CA ARG A 105 0.99 -5.95 -13.03
C ARG A 105 -0.15 -5.05 -12.55
N ARG A 106 -0.43 -4.05 -13.39
CA ARG A 106 -1.53 -3.07 -13.39
C ARG A 106 -2.80 -3.51 -12.61
N PRO A 107 -3.43 -2.61 -11.82
CA PRO A 107 -4.75 -2.85 -11.27
C PRO A 107 -5.79 -2.81 -12.40
N THR A 108 -6.32 -3.97 -12.78
CA THR A 108 -7.53 -4.06 -13.59
C THR A 108 -8.71 -3.63 -12.75
N SER A 109 -9.31 -2.50 -13.11
CA SER A 109 -10.66 -2.12 -12.71
C SER A 109 -11.61 -3.25 -13.10
N VAL A 110 -12.07 -4.03 -12.12
CA VAL A 110 -13.17 -4.97 -12.34
C VAL A 110 -14.46 -4.30 -11.94
N ALA A 111 -15.32 -4.24 -12.94
CA ALA A 111 -16.62 -3.60 -12.96
C ALA A 111 -17.57 -4.13 -11.89
N ALA A 112 -18.55 -3.28 -11.58
CA ALA A 112 -19.71 -3.56 -10.76
C ALA A 112 -20.39 -4.87 -11.18
N ALA A 113 -20.36 -5.88 -10.30
CA ALA A 113 -21.20 -7.05 -10.41
C ALA A 113 -22.42 -6.86 -9.49
N ALA A 114 -23.48 -6.27 -10.05
CA ALA A 114 -24.82 -6.34 -9.48
C ALA A 114 -25.86 -6.18 -10.60
N THR A 115 -26.24 -7.30 -11.23
CA THR A 115 -27.65 -7.74 -11.28
C THR A 115 -27.72 -9.03 -12.09
N ARG A 116 -28.25 -10.05 -11.43
CA ARG A 116 -28.61 -11.36 -11.97
C ARG A 116 -29.76 -11.19 -12.96
N ALA A 117 -29.68 -11.85 -14.11
CA ALA A 117 -30.86 -12.35 -14.81
C ALA A 117 -30.50 -13.63 -15.56
N ASN A 118 -31.06 -14.71 -15.05
CA ASN A 118 -31.12 -16.04 -15.60
C ASN A 118 -32.04 -16.04 -16.83
N ALA A 119 -31.58 -16.56 -17.97
CA ALA A 119 -32.45 -17.08 -19.03
C ALA A 119 -31.64 -17.93 -20.02
N SER A 120 -31.79 -19.24 -19.86
CA SER A 120 -31.49 -20.28 -20.83
C SER A 120 -32.15 -20.00 -22.18
N THR A 121 -31.44 -20.23 -23.29
CA THR A 121 -31.88 -21.01 -24.48
C THR A 121 -30.80 -20.98 -25.57
N SER A 122 -30.21 -22.12 -25.89
CA SER A 122 -29.89 -22.52 -27.28
C SER A 122 -30.99 -23.50 -27.73
N PRO A 123 -31.15 -23.87 -29.01
CA PRO A 123 -30.39 -23.55 -30.23
C PRO A 123 -31.30 -23.10 -31.40
N THR A 124 -30.74 -22.68 -32.55
CA THR A 124 -31.14 -23.19 -33.89
C THR A 124 -30.23 -22.65 -34.98
N SER A 125 -29.80 -23.61 -35.79
CA SER A 125 -29.11 -23.54 -37.07
C SER A 125 -29.84 -22.70 -38.14
N HIS A 126 -29.09 -21.83 -38.83
CA HIS A 126 -29.35 -21.55 -40.24
C HIS A 126 -28.02 -21.52 -41.00
N ALA A 127 -27.80 -22.58 -41.77
CA ALA A 127 -26.86 -22.62 -42.86
C ALA A 127 -27.41 -21.75 -44.01
N SER A 128 -26.59 -20.83 -44.51
CA SER A 128 -26.75 -20.23 -45.83
C SER A 128 -25.39 -20.33 -46.52
N THR A 129 -25.34 -21.24 -47.48
CA THR A 129 -24.24 -21.48 -48.42
C THR A 129 -23.95 -20.21 -49.22
N GLY A 130 -22.67 -19.86 -49.33
CA GLY A 130 -22.16 -19.09 -50.46
C GLY A 130 -21.40 -17.82 -50.11
N ASP A 131 -20.19 -17.97 -49.55
CA ASP A 131 -19.04 -17.34 -50.21
C ASP A 131 -17.74 -18.06 -49.80
N ARG A 132 -17.04 -18.60 -50.80
CA ARG A 132 -15.80 -19.37 -50.64
C ARG A 132 -14.62 -18.40 -50.75
N LEU A 133 -13.98 -18.06 -49.64
CA LEU A 133 -12.56 -17.70 -49.66
C LEU A 133 -11.82 -18.35 -48.49
N ALA A 134 -11.35 -19.57 -48.75
CA ALA A 134 -10.26 -20.18 -48.01
C ALA A 134 -8.98 -19.99 -48.83
N LEU A 135 -8.06 -19.16 -48.37
CA LEU A 135 -6.64 -19.23 -48.75
C LEU A 135 -5.78 -19.00 -47.51
N VAL A 136 -5.15 -20.10 -47.10
CA VAL A 136 -4.06 -20.28 -46.14
C VAL A 136 -2.79 -19.53 -46.62
N PRO A 137 -1.83 -19.18 -45.74
CA PRO A 137 -0.85 -18.12 -45.99
C PRO A 137 0.40 -18.64 -46.71
N ALA A 138 0.96 -17.84 -47.61
CA ALA A 138 2.37 -17.83 -48.01
C ALA A 138 2.66 -16.66 -48.96
N GLY A 139 3.83 -16.05 -48.80
CA GLY A 139 4.56 -15.47 -49.93
C GLY A 139 4.26 -14.00 -50.26
N ASP A 140 5.17 -13.14 -49.80
CA ASP A 140 5.81 -12.08 -50.60
C ASP A 140 4.99 -11.38 -51.71
N SER A 141 4.56 -10.16 -51.44
CA SER A 141 4.76 -9.00 -52.34
C SER A 141 4.01 -7.78 -51.80
N GLY A 142 4.77 -6.87 -51.20
CA GLY A 142 4.32 -5.57 -50.74
C GLY A 142 5.49 -4.60 -50.69
N GLN A 143 6.23 -4.51 -51.80
CA GLN A 143 7.35 -3.59 -51.96
C GLN A 143 6.81 -2.16 -52.08
N GLY A 144 6.89 -1.40 -50.98
CA GLY A 144 6.75 0.05 -50.93
C GLY A 144 8.00 0.68 -50.30
N ALA A 145 9.01 0.92 -51.14
CA ALA A 145 10.09 1.89 -51.03
C ALA A 145 10.72 2.22 -49.65
N GLY A 146 11.95 1.72 -49.46
CA GLY A 146 12.87 2.20 -48.42
C GLY A 146 14.10 1.33 -48.17
N SER A 147 14.75 0.82 -49.23
CA SER A 147 16.02 0.10 -49.08
C SER A 147 17.16 1.08 -48.78
N GLY A 148 17.78 0.93 -47.61
CA GLY A 148 19.00 1.66 -47.24
C GLY A 148 19.29 1.69 -45.75
N GLY A 149 19.37 0.55 -45.05
CA GLY A 149 19.49 0.63 -43.57
C GLY A 149 19.99 -0.57 -42.78
N GLY A 150 20.52 -1.65 -43.38
CA GLY A 150 20.90 -2.85 -42.62
C GLY A 150 22.02 -2.67 -41.57
N LYS A 151 22.79 -1.58 -41.64
CA LYS A 151 23.82 -1.20 -40.64
C LYS A 151 23.45 0.09 -39.90
N HIS A 152 22.80 1.05 -40.55
CA HIS A 152 22.37 2.31 -39.92
C HIS A 152 21.18 2.16 -38.96
N GLY A 153 20.22 1.27 -39.26
CA GLY A 153 19.11 0.96 -38.35
C GLY A 153 19.56 0.26 -37.07
N SER A 154 20.57 -0.62 -37.18
CA SER A 154 21.18 -1.30 -36.03
C SER A 154 21.97 -0.32 -35.15
N VAL A 155 22.74 0.60 -35.73
CA VAL A 155 23.47 1.64 -34.98
C VAL A 155 22.49 2.63 -34.32
N ALA A 156 21.39 2.99 -34.97
CA ALA A 156 20.35 3.82 -34.39
C ALA A 156 19.66 3.13 -33.19
N SER A 157 19.37 1.83 -33.33
CA SER A 157 18.79 1.02 -32.24
C SER A 157 19.75 0.90 -31.05
N LEU A 158 21.04 0.66 -31.30
CA LEU A 158 22.07 0.58 -30.26
C LEU A 158 22.22 1.90 -29.49
N ARG A 159 22.12 3.05 -30.17
CA ARG A 159 22.12 4.37 -29.53
C ARG A 159 20.87 4.59 -28.68
N GLN A 160 19.70 4.17 -29.16
CA GLN A 160 18.45 4.23 -28.40
C GLN A 160 18.52 3.39 -27.12
N ASP A 161 19.07 2.17 -27.20
CA ASP A 161 19.25 1.28 -26.06
C ASP A 161 20.25 1.85 -25.05
N LEU A 162 21.34 2.47 -25.51
CA LEU A 162 22.31 3.13 -24.64
C LEU A 162 21.67 4.31 -23.90
N GLN A 163 20.87 5.13 -24.59
CA GLN A 163 20.12 6.23 -23.96
C GLN A 163 19.14 5.72 -22.89
N ARG A 164 18.36 4.68 -23.20
CA ARG A 164 17.43 4.07 -22.24
C ARG A 164 18.15 3.45 -21.04
N SER A 165 19.30 2.81 -21.27
CA SER A 165 20.16 2.27 -20.21
C SER A 165 20.68 3.39 -19.30
N GLN A 166 21.17 4.48 -19.88
CA GLN A 166 21.67 5.63 -19.13
C GLN A 166 20.57 6.26 -18.27
N GLU A 167 19.36 6.39 -18.80
CA GLU A 167 18.19 6.92 -18.08
C GLU A 167 17.76 5.99 -16.94
N THR A 168 17.82 4.68 -17.17
CA THR A 168 17.55 3.66 -16.14
C THR A 168 18.59 3.71 -15.03
N LEU A 169 19.87 3.86 -15.35
CA LEU A 169 20.95 4.01 -14.38
C LEU A 169 20.76 5.26 -13.52
N SER A 170 20.41 6.39 -14.14
CA SER A 170 20.13 7.62 -13.40
C SER A 170 18.93 7.45 -12.45
N SER A 171 17.86 6.80 -12.91
CA SER A 171 16.70 6.49 -12.07
C SER A 171 17.06 5.58 -10.89
N LEU A 172 17.83 4.53 -11.12
CA LEU A 172 18.28 3.62 -10.06
C LEU A 172 19.19 4.33 -9.05
N GLN A 173 20.07 5.21 -9.52
CA GLN A 173 20.92 6.01 -8.63
C GLN A 173 20.08 6.95 -7.75
N GLN A 174 19.07 7.62 -8.32
CA GLN A 174 18.14 8.45 -7.54
C GLN A 174 17.35 7.63 -6.52
N GLN A 175 16.85 6.45 -6.89
CA GLN A 175 16.15 5.56 -5.98
C GLN A 175 17.06 5.08 -4.84
N SER A 176 18.32 4.74 -5.14
CA SER A 176 19.30 4.36 -4.12
C SER A 176 19.58 5.50 -3.15
N ALA A 177 19.69 6.74 -3.64
CA ALA A 177 19.88 7.93 -2.81
C ALA A 177 18.67 8.20 -1.89
N ASP A 178 17.44 8.08 -2.40
CA ASP A 178 16.21 8.20 -1.61
C ASP A 178 16.17 7.12 -0.51
N LEU A 179 16.38 5.85 -0.88
CA LEU A 179 16.39 4.74 0.07
C LEU A 179 17.43 4.93 1.18
N ASN A 180 18.61 5.42 0.83
CA ASN A 180 19.66 5.70 1.81
C ASN A 180 19.30 6.87 2.74
N SER A 181 18.64 7.92 2.20
CA SER A 181 18.10 9.02 3.01
C SER A 181 17.05 8.52 3.99
N ARG A 182 16.09 7.70 3.55
CA ARG A 182 15.07 7.11 4.43
C ARG A 182 15.69 6.22 5.49
N LEU A 183 16.71 5.42 5.14
CA LEU A 183 17.43 4.58 6.10
C LEU A 183 18.11 5.42 7.17
N LYS A 184 18.71 6.55 6.78
CA LYS A 184 19.31 7.50 7.73
C LYS A 184 18.25 8.10 8.65
N ASP A 185 17.11 8.54 8.11
CA ASP A 185 16.01 9.08 8.91
C ASP A 185 15.47 8.05 9.92
N LEU A 186 15.30 6.80 9.48
CA LEU A 186 14.89 5.67 10.34
C LEU A 186 15.90 5.43 11.46
N LYS A 187 17.21 5.47 11.15
CA LYS A 187 18.26 5.33 12.15
C LYS A 187 18.26 6.50 13.15
N ASP A 188 18.04 7.71 12.68
CA ASP A 188 17.96 8.91 13.53
C ASP A 188 16.73 8.89 14.44
N ILE A 189 15.59 8.41 13.94
CA ILE A 189 14.40 8.20 14.77
C ILE A 189 14.68 7.13 15.84
N ASN A 190 15.35 6.04 15.48
CA ASN A 190 15.68 4.99 16.45
C ASN A 190 16.63 5.50 17.54
N SER A 191 17.69 6.25 17.17
CA SER A 191 18.63 6.82 18.13
C SER A 191 17.97 7.83 19.07
N LYS A 192 17.06 8.68 18.56
CA LYS A 192 16.24 9.59 19.37
C LYS A 192 15.36 8.83 20.37
N ASN A 193 14.70 7.76 19.93
CA ASN A 193 13.90 6.93 20.84
C ASN A 193 14.76 6.27 21.93
N GLN A 194 15.92 5.70 21.57
CA GLN A 194 16.85 5.15 22.56
C GLN A 194 17.29 6.22 23.57
N ARG A 195 17.56 7.45 23.10
CA ARG A 195 17.93 8.56 23.99
C ARG A 195 16.80 8.94 24.94
N LEU A 196 15.56 8.97 24.45
CA LEU A 196 14.38 9.22 25.29
C LEU A 196 14.19 8.13 26.33
N LEU A 197 14.36 6.85 25.96
CA LEU A 197 14.31 5.73 26.91
C LEU A 197 15.38 5.90 28.00
N SER A 198 16.63 6.17 27.63
CA SER A 198 17.68 6.40 28.63
C SER A 198 17.39 7.58 29.56
N LEU A 199 16.76 8.65 29.05
CA LEU A 199 16.33 9.77 29.90
C LEU A 199 15.22 9.33 30.87
N LYS A 200 14.25 8.55 30.39
CA LYS A 200 13.19 7.98 31.23
C LYS A 200 13.73 7.04 32.29
N ASP A 201 14.70 6.19 31.96
CA ASP A 201 15.35 5.28 32.91
C ASP A 201 16.09 6.06 34.01
N ASN A 202 16.79 7.14 33.64
CA ASN A 202 17.44 8.02 34.61
C ASN A 202 16.43 8.76 35.51
N GLU A 203 15.31 9.23 34.95
CA GLU A 203 14.21 9.84 35.73
C GLU A 203 13.63 8.83 36.72
N ILE A 204 13.38 7.59 36.30
CA ILE A 204 12.87 6.52 37.15
C ILE A 204 13.86 6.20 38.26
N ALA A 205 15.16 6.07 37.95
CA ALA A 205 16.20 5.82 38.94
C ALA A 205 16.28 6.96 39.98
N ALA A 206 16.19 8.21 39.54
CA ALA A 206 16.17 9.37 40.44
C ALA A 206 14.93 9.37 41.36
N LEU A 207 13.76 9.00 40.85
CA LEU A 207 12.54 8.86 41.64
C LEU A 207 12.64 7.70 42.64
N GLN A 208 13.20 6.56 42.23
CA GLN A 208 13.45 5.42 43.12
C GLN A 208 14.42 5.78 44.26
N ALA A 209 15.49 6.53 43.95
CA ALA A 209 16.43 7.02 44.96
C ALA A 209 15.77 7.98 45.97
N LYS A 210 14.92 8.90 45.50
CA LYS A 210 14.14 9.79 46.38
C LYS A 210 13.17 9.01 47.27
N LEU A 211 12.48 8.01 46.72
CA LEU A 211 11.58 7.15 47.49
C LEU A 211 12.34 6.36 48.57
N ALA A 212 13.52 5.82 48.22
CA ALA A 212 14.38 5.10 49.15
C ALA A 212 14.88 6.01 50.29
N ALA A 213 15.32 7.23 49.96
CA ALA A 213 15.75 8.22 50.95
C ALA A 213 14.60 8.60 51.90
N ALA A 214 13.39 8.83 51.37
CA ALA A 214 12.22 9.13 52.19
C ALA A 214 11.84 7.97 53.11
N ARG A 215 11.89 6.72 52.62
CA ARG A 215 11.66 5.53 53.43
C ARG A 215 12.67 5.41 54.58
N ASN A 216 13.96 5.61 54.30
CA ASN A 216 14.99 5.56 55.32
C ASN A 216 14.81 6.64 56.40
N LEU A 217 14.40 7.85 56.00
CA LEU A 217 14.09 8.95 56.93
C LEU A 217 12.94 8.57 57.88
N VAL A 218 11.85 7.98 57.36
CA VAL A 218 10.70 7.56 58.16
C VAL A 218 11.09 6.45 59.15
N VAL A 219 11.91 5.49 58.74
CA VAL A 219 12.40 4.43 59.64
C VAL A 219 13.27 5.00 60.76
N PHE A 220 14.11 6.00 60.46
CA PHE A 220 14.96 6.64 61.46
C PHE A 220 14.15 7.44 62.48
N GLN A 221 13.09 8.14 62.05
CA GLN A 221 12.19 8.86 62.97
C GLN A 221 11.37 7.94 63.88
N ARG A 222 11.19 6.67 63.54
CA ARG A 222 10.45 5.71 64.37
C ARG A 222 11.31 5.05 65.46
N GLN A 223 12.64 5.18 65.39
CA GLN A 223 13.59 4.57 66.33
C GLN A 223 14.19 5.57 67.32
N GLN A 224 13.74 6.81 67.28
CA GLN A 224 13.97 7.85 68.29
C GLN A 224 12.66 8.06 69.07
#